data_AF-A0A925ZQD2-F1
#
_entry.id   AF-A0A925ZQD2-F1
#
_cell.length_a   1.000
_cell.length_b   1.000
_cell.length_c   1.000
_cell.angle_alpha   90.00
_cell.angle_beta   90.00
_cell.angle_gamma   90.00
#
_symmetry.space_group_name_H-M   'P 1'
#
loop_
_entity.id
_entity.type
_entity.pdbx_description
1 polymer ?
#
loop_
_entity_poly.entity_id
_entity_poly.type
_entity_poly.pdbx_seq_one_letter_code
_entity_poly.pdbx_strand_id
1 'polypeptide(L)'
;MEPRPTTDRYEAPRGGTAPHRSVPRSPFDVRAAWQRLQWFADPSLPLPPASVPRARVLYGLAQPLLGMRVLLRDRGLLGDALAPVVFVALVCLTIAAAITEDLEQGGATTELLGDLVLPWWLAFVISFFATFASVAPVPPLLFARHHARLAARARVLLGHSEQLPYLKGLRQSATETVVQTIVIALGIFPITLVLALVPMFGPLCAFVLQMAWTTHWMVVEALDSGRTLAPGDDADDALVRERAERFTPWFVRVVAAVQRSPWHKLLTPVRMVNEVTETLVRDWGPELRIVERERALCSGFGIGVLVVLAIPGINLLFRPALVVAATHLRAQLEREHAELETLASLEGEPAGAASLAAGPAGAPHAALHHRV
;
A
#
# COMPACT_ATOMS: atom_id res chain seq x y z
N MET A 1 -15.70 9.75 39.61
CA MET A 1 -16.38 9.80 38.30
C MET A 1 -15.45 9.19 37.28
N GLU A 2 -15.68 7.93 36.91
CA GLU A 2 -14.96 7.32 35.79
C GLU A 2 -15.43 7.97 34.47
N PRO A 3 -14.51 8.36 33.57
CA PRO A 3 -14.89 8.82 32.25
C PRO A 3 -15.56 7.66 31.50
N ARG A 4 -16.84 7.82 31.16
CA ARG A 4 -17.53 6.90 30.25
C ARG A 4 -16.71 6.83 28.95
N PRO A 5 -16.42 5.64 28.41
CA PRO A 5 -15.80 5.52 27.10
C PRO A 5 -16.74 6.17 26.08
N THR A 6 -16.34 7.33 25.58
CA THR A 6 -16.98 8.03 24.48
C THR A 6 -17.02 7.08 23.28
N THR A 7 -18.20 6.54 23.00
CA THR A 7 -18.44 5.70 21.82
C THR A 7 -18.02 6.44 20.57
N ASP A 8 -17.11 5.83 19.79
CA ASP A 8 -16.59 6.19 18.47
C ASP A 8 -17.61 6.91 17.55
N ARG A 9 -17.83 8.20 17.75
CA ARG A 9 -18.58 9.05 16.82
C ARG A 9 -17.61 9.96 16.12
N TYR A 10 -17.15 9.50 14.97
CA TYR A 10 -16.49 10.36 14.00
C TYR A 10 -17.55 11.28 13.37
N GLU A 11 -17.51 12.57 13.72
CA GLU A 11 -18.30 13.61 13.06
C GLU A 11 -17.48 14.16 11.88
N ALA A 12 -18.01 14.04 10.66
CA ALA A 12 -17.34 14.56 9.48
C ALA A 12 -17.25 16.11 9.55
N PRO A 13 -16.15 16.72 9.07
CA PRO A 13 -16.02 18.17 9.03
C PRO A 13 -17.14 18.79 8.17
N ARG A 14 -17.95 19.64 8.82
CA ARG A 14 -18.95 20.61 8.31
C ARG A 14 -19.44 20.44 6.86
N GLY A 15 -20.67 19.94 6.70
CA GLY A 15 -21.52 20.19 5.53
C GLY A 15 -22.17 18.96 4.91
N GLY A 16 -21.52 17.80 5.00
CA GLY A 16 -22.10 16.51 4.62
C GLY A 16 -22.61 15.78 5.85
N THR A 17 -23.91 15.48 5.92
CA THR A 17 -24.42 14.53 6.92
C THR A 17 -23.80 13.17 6.62
N ALA A 18 -22.70 12.83 7.30
CA ALA A 18 -22.13 11.50 7.21
C ALA A 18 -23.24 10.49 7.59
N PRO A 19 -23.40 9.38 6.84
CA PRO A 19 -24.45 8.38 7.11
C PRO A 19 -24.23 7.59 8.41
N HIS A 20 -23.37 8.07 9.32
CA HIS A 20 -23.14 7.51 10.65
C HIS A 20 -24.38 7.56 11.57
N ARG A 21 -25.48 8.24 11.18
CA ARG A 21 -26.71 8.25 11.98
C ARG A 21 -27.52 6.96 11.92
N SER A 22 -27.29 6.07 10.96
CA SER A 22 -27.89 4.73 11.00
C SER A 22 -26.82 3.69 11.28
N VAL A 23 -26.70 3.31 12.56
CA VAL A 23 -26.17 1.98 12.92
C VAL A 23 -26.99 0.97 12.11
N PRO A 24 -26.36 0.07 11.32
CA PRO A 24 -27.09 -0.89 10.53
C PRO A 24 -27.92 -1.73 11.50
N ARG A 25 -29.21 -1.91 11.24
CA ARG A 25 -30.06 -2.76 12.09
C ARG A 25 -29.57 -4.22 12.09
N SER A 26 -28.77 -4.61 11.11
CA SER A 26 -28.13 -5.93 11.03
C SER A 26 -26.67 -5.80 10.56
N PRO A 27 -25.72 -6.52 11.19
CA PRO A 27 -24.35 -6.63 10.70
C PRO A 27 -24.24 -7.30 9.32
N PHE A 28 -25.33 -7.90 8.82
CA PHE A 28 -25.38 -8.60 7.53
C PHE A 28 -26.08 -7.81 6.41
N ASP A 29 -26.37 -6.51 6.61
CA ASP A 29 -26.92 -5.68 5.54
C ASP A 29 -25.83 -5.33 4.52
N VAL A 30 -25.68 -6.20 3.51
CA VAL A 30 -24.71 -6.06 2.41
C VAL A 30 -24.88 -4.73 1.68
N ARG A 31 -26.11 -4.22 1.54
CA ARG A 31 -26.39 -2.95 0.86
C ARG A 31 -25.85 -1.78 1.67
N ALA A 32 -26.07 -1.78 2.98
CA ALA A 32 -25.51 -0.75 3.87
C ALA A 32 -23.98 -0.80 3.91
N ALA A 33 -23.38 -2.00 3.93
CA ALA A 33 -21.92 -2.16 3.86
C ALA A 33 -21.36 -1.62 2.54
N TRP A 34 -21.99 -1.93 1.41
CA TRP A 34 -21.61 -1.44 0.10
C TRP A 34 -21.72 0.10 -0.01
N GLN A 35 -22.80 0.69 0.48
CA GLN A 35 -22.97 2.15 0.51
C GLN A 35 -21.87 2.84 1.34
N ARG A 36 -21.45 2.23 2.45
CA ARG A 36 -20.33 2.74 3.26
C ARG A 36 -19.00 2.68 2.51
N LEU A 37 -18.73 1.56 1.82
CA LEU A 37 -17.53 1.44 0.98
C LEU A 37 -17.53 2.47 -0.14
N GLN A 38 -18.68 2.68 -0.80
CA GLN A 38 -18.82 3.70 -1.84
C GLN A 38 -18.58 5.12 -1.32
N TRP A 39 -18.98 5.41 -0.08
CA TRP A 39 -18.73 6.70 0.57
C TRP A 39 -17.26 6.89 0.92
N PHE A 40 -16.60 5.88 1.48
CA PHE A 40 -15.15 5.91 1.73
C PHE A 40 -14.30 5.93 0.45
N ALA A 41 -14.89 5.55 -0.69
CA ALA A 41 -14.29 5.65 -2.01
C ALA A 41 -14.52 7.03 -2.68
N ASP A 42 -14.85 8.08 -1.91
CA ASP A 42 -14.88 9.47 -2.37
C ASP A 42 -13.50 10.12 -2.16
N PRO A 43 -12.84 10.64 -3.22
CA PRO A 43 -11.52 11.23 -3.11
C PRO A 43 -11.48 12.52 -2.27
N SER A 44 -12.62 13.18 -2.09
CA SER A 44 -12.70 14.39 -1.27
C SER A 44 -12.72 14.12 0.23
N LEU A 45 -12.91 12.85 0.63
CA LEU A 45 -13.05 12.49 2.02
C LEU A 45 -11.68 12.53 2.72
N PRO A 46 -11.52 13.29 3.82
CA PRO A 46 -10.28 13.32 4.57
C PRO A 46 -10.01 11.96 5.22
N LEU A 47 -8.73 11.71 5.51
CA LEU A 47 -8.30 10.52 6.22
C LEU A 47 -8.96 10.47 7.62
N PRO A 48 -9.59 9.35 8.03
CA PRO A 48 -10.13 9.23 9.37
C PRO A 48 -9.01 9.33 10.43
N PRO A 49 -9.24 9.92 11.62
CA PRO A 49 -8.25 10.03 12.68
C PRO A 49 -7.67 8.68 13.10
N ALA A 50 -6.38 8.67 13.44
CA ALA A 50 -5.69 7.46 13.92
C ALA A 50 -6.32 6.86 15.19
N SER A 51 -7.00 7.69 15.99
CA SER A 51 -7.74 7.27 17.20
C SER A 51 -8.98 6.41 16.91
N VAL A 52 -9.42 6.29 15.64
CA VAL A 52 -10.57 5.47 15.25
C VAL A 52 -10.15 4.37 14.27
N PRO A 53 -9.51 3.28 14.73
CA PRO A 53 -8.92 2.25 13.87
C PRO A 53 -9.93 1.60 12.91
N ARG A 54 -11.16 1.37 13.37
CA ARG A 54 -12.21 0.76 12.54
C ARG A 54 -12.55 1.61 11.31
N ALA A 55 -12.57 2.94 11.46
CA ALA A 55 -12.79 3.84 10.34
C ALA A 55 -11.61 3.80 9.36
N ARG A 56 -10.37 3.72 9.86
CA ARG A 56 -9.18 3.55 9.00
C ARG A 56 -9.18 2.23 8.22
N VAL A 57 -9.60 1.12 8.85
CA VAL A 57 -9.75 -0.16 8.14
C VAL A 57 -10.76 -0.03 6.99
N LEU A 58 -11.95 0.53 7.27
CA LEU A 58 -12.99 0.69 6.23
C LEU A 58 -12.57 1.68 5.13
N TYR A 59 -11.88 2.74 5.50
CA TYR A 59 -11.32 3.71 4.56
C TYR A 59 -10.31 3.04 3.64
N GLY A 60 -9.34 2.30 4.20
CA GLY A 60 -8.35 1.53 3.45
C GLY A 60 -8.98 0.50 2.53
N LEU A 61 -9.97 -0.25 3.03
CA LEU A 61 -10.72 -1.27 2.30
C LEU A 61 -11.41 -0.71 1.05
N ALA A 62 -11.83 0.56 1.08
CA ALA A 62 -12.50 1.22 -0.04
C ALA A 62 -11.54 1.78 -1.11
N GLN A 63 -10.23 1.88 -0.85
CA GLN A 63 -9.31 2.56 -1.75
C GLN A 63 -9.12 1.88 -3.11
N PRO A 64 -9.06 0.54 -3.23
CA PRO A 64 -9.00 -0.09 -4.55
C PRO A 64 -10.24 0.23 -5.41
N LEU A 65 -11.41 0.36 -4.78
CA LEU A 65 -12.64 0.79 -5.45
C LEU A 65 -12.54 2.26 -5.89
N LEU A 66 -11.99 3.15 -5.07
CA LEU A 66 -11.69 4.53 -5.45
C LEU A 66 -10.77 4.57 -6.69
N GLY A 67 -9.65 3.84 -6.64
CA GLY A 67 -8.69 3.78 -7.74
C GLY A 67 -9.34 3.31 -9.05
N MET A 68 -10.18 2.27 -8.98
CA MET A 68 -10.96 1.80 -10.12
C MET A 68 -11.93 2.87 -10.65
N ARG A 69 -12.65 3.58 -9.76
CA ARG A 69 -13.60 4.63 -10.16
C ARG A 69 -12.90 5.80 -10.85
N VAL A 70 -11.73 6.20 -10.36
CA VAL A 70 -10.94 7.29 -10.96
C VAL A 70 -10.46 6.89 -12.35
N LEU A 71 -9.92 5.66 -12.50
CA LEU A 71 -9.54 5.13 -13.81
C LEU A 71 -10.70 5.10 -14.79
N LEU A 72 -11.86 4.57 -14.38
CA LEU A 72 -13.01 4.47 -15.28
C LEU A 72 -13.63 5.84 -15.62
N ARG A 73 -13.43 6.86 -14.78
CA ARG A 73 -13.96 8.21 -15.01
C ARG A 73 -13.09 9.00 -15.99
N ASP A 74 -11.77 8.82 -15.97
CA ASP A 74 -10.85 9.53 -16.85
C ASP A 74 -10.38 8.62 -18.00
N ARG A 75 -10.87 8.89 -19.21
CA ARG A 75 -10.55 8.07 -20.40
C ARG A 75 -9.07 8.14 -20.79
N GLY A 76 -8.39 9.26 -20.52
CA GLY A 76 -6.98 9.42 -20.80
C GLY A 76 -6.14 8.53 -19.87
N LEU A 77 -6.44 8.61 -18.57
CA LEU A 77 -5.81 7.78 -17.55
C LEU A 77 -6.10 6.28 -17.78
N LEU A 78 -7.33 5.93 -18.19
CA LEU A 78 -7.69 4.56 -18.56
C LEU A 78 -6.90 4.06 -19.77
N GLY A 79 -6.77 4.89 -20.81
CA GLY A 79 -5.99 4.57 -22.00
C GLY A 79 -4.53 4.28 -21.67
N ASP A 80 -3.93 5.12 -20.83
CA ASP A 80 -2.58 4.88 -20.31
C ASP A 80 -2.54 3.55 -19.51
N ALA A 81 -3.46 3.36 -18.57
CA ALA A 81 -3.50 2.17 -17.72
C ALA A 81 -3.69 0.86 -18.51
N LEU A 82 -4.41 0.90 -19.64
CA LEU A 82 -4.68 -0.26 -20.47
C LEU A 82 -3.48 -0.72 -21.30
N ALA A 83 -2.54 0.16 -21.65
CA ALA A 83 -1.43 -0.20 -22.54
C ALA A 83 -0.58 -1.38 -22.02
N PRO A 84 -0.11 -1.39 -20.75
CA PRO A 84 0.56 -2.55 -20.16
C PRO A 84 -0.31 -3.81 -20.14
N VAL A 85 -1.60 -3.64 -19.82
CA VAL A 85 -2.56 -4.74 -19.67
C VAL A 85 -2.80 -5.44 -21.00
N VAL A 86 -3.03 -4.67 -22.06
CA VAL A 86 -3.22 -5.17 -23.42
C VAL A 86 -1.95 -5.86 -23.91
N PHE A 87 -0.77 -5.27 -23.67
CA PHE A 87 0.49 -5.90 -24.04
C PHE A 87 0.66 -7.28 -23.40
N VAL A 88 0.47 -7.38 -22.08
CA VAL A 88 0.61 -8.65 -21.34
C VAL A 88 -0.45 -9.66 -21.78
N ALA A 89 -1.69 -9.21 -21.97
CA ALA A 89 -2.76 -10.08 -22.44
C ALA A 89 -2.45 -10.65 -23.83
N LEU A 90 -1.93 -9.85 -24.76
CA LEU A 90 -1.54 -10.32 -26.09
C LEU A 90 -0.42 -11.36 -26.01
N VAL A 91 0.62 -11.11 -25.20
CA VAL A 91 1.71 -12.08 -24.98
C VAL A 91 1.16 -13.39 -24.41
N CYS A 92 0.31 -13.32 -23.39
CA CYS A 92 -0.30 -14.51 -22.78
C CYS A 92 -1.21 -15.26 -23.76
N LEU A 93 -1.98 -14.55 -24.60
CA LEU A 93 -2.81 -15.15 -25.65
C LEU A 93 -1.94 -15.89 -26.67
N THR A 94 -0.83 -15.29 -27.11
CA THR A 94 0.06 -15.93 -28.10
C THR A 94 0.71 -17.20 -27.57
N ILE A 95 1.18 -17.17 -26.32
CA ILE A 95 1.81 -18.35 -25.69
C ILE A 95 0.76 -19.43 -25.42
N ALA A 96 -0.42 -19.06 -24.92
CA ALA A 96 -1.50 -20.00 -24.67
C ALA A 96 -1.95 -20.69 -25.96
N ALA A 97 -2.08 -19.95 -27.06
CA ALA A 97 -2.43 -20.50 -28.37
C ALA A 97 -1.41 -21.54 -28.84
N ALA A 98 -0.11 -21.21 -28.75
CA ALA A 98 0.97 -22.12 -29.12
C ALA A 98 0.96 -23.40 -28.27
N ILE A 99 0.83 -23.28 -26.94
CA ILE A 99 0.76 -24.43 -26.02
C ILE A 99 -0.44 -25.32 -26.37
N THR A 100 -1.60 -24.73 -26.67
CA THR A 100 -2.79 -25.52 -27.01
C THR A 100 -2.72 -26.20 -28.36
N GLU A 101 -2.09 -25.58 -29.35
CA GLU A 101 -1.87 -26.18 -30.67
C GLU A 101 -0.94 -27.41 -30.55
N ASP A 102 0.15 -27.29 -29.79
CA ASP A 102 1.07 -28.40 -29.52
C ASP A 102 0.36 -29.58 -28.82
N LEU A 103 -0.54 -29.30 -27.87
CA LEU A 103 -1.32 -30.32 -27.16
C LEU A 103 -2.31 -31.03 -28.10
N GLU A 104 -2.98 -30.29 -29.00
CA GLU A 104 -3.91 -30.85 -29.98
C GLU A 104 -3.19 -31.77 -30.98
N GLN A 105 -2.03 -31.32 -31.49
CA GLN A 105 -1.23 -32.11 -32.44
C GLN A 105 -0.64 -33.38 -31.81
N GLY A 106 -0.28 -33.33 -30.53
CA GLY A 106 0.31 -34.46 -29.81
C GLY A 106 -0.64 -35.63 -29.56
N GLY A 107 -1.94 -35.51 -29.88
CA GLY A 107 -2.96 -36.51 -29.52
C GLY A 107 -3.13 -36.70 -28.00
N ALA A 108 -2.40 -35.91 -27.21
CA ALA A 108 -2.54 -35.81 -25.79
C ALA A 108 -3.77 -34.93 -25.53
N THR A 109 -4.96 -35.51 -25.63
CA THR A 109 -6.14 -34.93 -24.99
C THR A 109 -5.96 -34.99 -23.47
N THR A 110 -5.05 -34.14 -22.98
CA THR A 110 -4.90 -33.56 -21.65
C THR A 110 -5.08 -34.51 -20.47
N GLU A 111 -4.15 -35.45 -20.27
CA GLU A 111 -3.89 -36.05 -18.94
C GLU A 111 -3.23 -35.03 -17.99
N LEU A 112 -3.81 -33.85 -17.81
CA LEU A 112 -3.24 -32.84 -16.90
C LEU A 112 -3.55 -33.18 -15.43
N LEU A 113 -4.52 -34.07 -15.18
CA LEU A 113 -4.97 -34.56 -13.86
C LEU A 113 -5.62 -35.97 -13.98
N GLY A 114 -4.91 -36.94 -14.57
CA GLY A 114 -5.45 -38.30 -14.81
C GLY A 114 -6.40 -38.37 -16.02
N ASP A 115 -7.37 -39.30 -16.01
CA ASP A 115 -8.33 -39.60 -17.11
C ASP A 115 -9.27 -38.45 -17.52
N LEU A 116 -9.09 -37.23 -16.99
CA LEU A 116 -10.00 -36.11 -17.22
C LEU A 116 -9.66 -35.37 -18.53
N VAL A 117 -10.35 -35.73 -19.62
CA VAL A 117 -10.24 -35.04 -20.91
C VAL A 117 -10.80 -33.60 -20.80
N LEU A 118 -9.91 -32.62 -20.77
CA LEU A 118 -10.27 -31.19 -20.80
C LEU A 118 -10.63 -30.75 -22.23
N PRO A 119 -11.73 -30.00 -22.43
CA PRO A 119 -12.03 -29.42 -23.74
C PRO A 119 -10.99 -28.35 -24.09
N TRP A 120 -10.68 -28.20 -25.39
CA TRP A 120 -9.62 -27.32 -25.90
C TRP A 120 -9.71 -25.87 -25.38
N TRP A 121 -10.92 -25.30 -25.30
CA TRP A 121 -11.14 -23.94 -24.84
C TRP A 121 -10.77 -23.77 -23.37
N LEU A 122 -10.97 -24.81 -22.56
CA LEU A 122 -10.63 -24.79 -21.14
C LEU A 122 -9.12 -24.97 -20.96
N ALA A 123 -8.48 -25.85 -21.74
CA ALA A 123 -7.02 -25.94 -21.79
C ALA A 123 -6.39 -24.60 -22.19
N PHE A 124 -6.95 -23.91 -23.18
CA PHE A 124 -6.52 -22.57 -23.60
C PHE A 124 -6.63 -21.56 -22.46
N VAL A 125 -7.78 -21.50 -21.78
CA VAL A 125 -7.99 -20.59 -20.65
C VAL A 125 -7.02 -20.88 -19.50
N ILE A 126 -6.80 -22.16 -19.17
CA ILE A 126 -5.84 -22.58 -18.15
C ILE A 126 -4.43 -22.14 -18.54
N SER A 127 -3.99 -22.42 -19.78
CA SER A 127 -2.68 -22.02 -20.30
C SER A 127 -2.49 -20.50 -20.32
N PHE A 128 -3.54 -19.74 -20.66
CA PHE A 128 -3.53 -18.29 -20.60
C PHE A 128 -3.27 -17.78 -19.18
N PHE A 129 -4.05 -18.26 -18.20
CA PHE A 129 -3.89 -17.82 -16.81
C PHE A 129 -2.60 -18.34 -16.16
N ALA A 130 -2.15 -19.55 -16.52
CA ALA A 130 -0.87 -20.10 -16.08
C ALA A 130 0.31 -19.28 -16.62
N THR A 131 0.23 -18.85 -17.89
CA THR A 131 1.22 -17.94 -18.50
C THR A 131 1.16 -16.57 -17.85
N PHE A 132 -0.03 -16.01 -17.64
CA PHE A 132 -0.22 -14.74 -16.96
C PHE A 132 0.39 -14.75 -15.55
N ALA A 133 0.17 -15.83 -14.79
CA ALA A 133 0.78 -16.02 -13.48
C ALA A 133 2.31 -16.14 -13.56
N SER A 134 2.82 -16.90 -14.53
CA SER A 134 4.27 -17.08 -14.75
C SER A 134 4.98 -15.77 -15.14
N VAL A 135 4.30 -14.92 -15.91
CA VAL A 135 4.84 -13.64 -16.39
C VAL A 135 4.56 -12.50 -15.41
N ALA A 136 3.81 -12.72 -14.32
CA ALA A 136 3.43 -11.68 -13.36
C ALA A 136 4.57 -10.77 -12.83
N PRO A 137 5.84 -11.23 -12.68
CA PRO A 137 6.97 -10.36 -12.30
C PRO A 137 7.46 -9.42 -13.40
N VAL A 138 7.17 -9.70 -14.68
CA VAL A 138 7.70 -8.94 -15.83
C VAL A 138 7.04 -7.55 -16.00
N PRO A 139 5.70 -7.40 -15.89
CA PRO A 139 5.05 -6.10 -16.02
C PRO A 139 5.54 -5.01 -15.05
N PRO A 140 5.73 -5.26 -13.74
CA PRO A 140 6.36 -4.28 -12.84
C PRO A 140 7.65 -3.71 -13.42
N LEU A 141 8.50 -4.59 -13.94
CA LEU A 141 9.84 -4.27 -14.41
C LEU A 141 9.81 -3.46 -15.71
N LEU A 142 9.01 -3.89 -16.69
CA LEU A 142 8.92 -3.23 -18.00
C LEU A 142 8.18 -1.89 -17.92
N PHE A 143 7.14 -1.81 -17.08
CA PHE A 143 6.22 -0.68 -17.03
C PHE A 143 6.39 0.19 -15.78
N ALA A 144 7.48 0.06 -15.02
CA ALA A 144 7.76 0.87 -13.83
C ALA A 144 7.61 2.37 -14.09
N ARG A 145 8.27 2.88 -15.15
CA ARG A 145 8.19 4.30 -15.55
C ARG A 145 6.80 4.73 -15.95
N HIS A 146 6.03 3.82 -16.56
CA HIS A 146 4.66 4.08 -16.97
C HIS A 146 3.74 4.22 -15.76
N HIS A 147 3.87 3.31 -14.79
CA HIS A 147 3.13 3.40 -13.53
C HIS A 147 3.51 4.65 -12.71
N ALA A 148 4.77 5.05 -12.69
CA ALA A 148 5.19 6.29 -12.02
C ALA A 148 4.53 7.54 -12.63
N ARG A 149 4.40 7.60 -13.96
CA ARG A 149 3.66 8.67 -14.65
C ARG A 149 2.16 8.61 -14.36
N LEU A 150 1.60 7.40 -14.33
CA LEU A 150 0.20 7.17 -13.95
C LEU A 150 -0.07 7.69 -12.53
N ALA A 151 0.81 7.41 -11.57
CA ALA A 151 0.74 7.90 -10.20
C ALA A 151 0.74 9.43 -10.14
N ALA A 152 1.70 10.09 -10.81
CA ALA A 152 1.77 11.55 -10.86
C ALA A 152 0.50 12.19 -11.46
N ARG A 153 -0.02 11.65 -12.56
CA ARG A 153 -1.27 12.11 -13.17
C ARG A 153 -2.48 11.88 -12.27
N ALA A 154 -2.56 10.71 -11.65
CA ALA A 154 -3.63 10.35 -10.72
C ALA A 154 -3.70 11.32 -9.54
N ARG A 155 -2.55 11.76 -9.02
CA ARG A 155 -2.47 12.72 -7.91
C ARG A 155 -3.23 14.02 -8.20
N VAL A 156 -3.06 14.57 -9.42
CA VAL A 156 -3.78 15.78 -9.87
C VAL A 156 -5.29 15.51 -9.99
N LEU A 157 -5.68 14.38 -10.59
CA LEU A 157 -7.10 14.00 -10.76
C LEU A 157 -7.82 13.75 -9.42
N LEU A 158 -7.07 13.35 -8.40
CA LEU A 158 -7.54 13.17 -7.04
C LEU A 158 -7.63 14.49 -6.25
N GLY A 159 -7.26 15.63 -6.84
CA GLY A 159 -7.30 16.94 -6.18
C GLY A 159 -6.15 17.19 -5.20
N HIS A 160 -5.02 16.51 -5.38
CA HIS A 160 -3.79 16.77 -4.64
C HIS A 160 -2.84 17.67 -5.45
N SER A 161 -1.84 18.24 -4.76
CA SER A 161 -0.82 19.08 -5.38
C SER A 161 -0.06 18.30 -6.46
N GLU A 162 0.29 19.01 -7.54
CA GLU A 162 1.11 18.47 -8.61
C GLU A 162 2.47 18.03 -8.07
N GLN A 163 2.87 16.82 -8.46
CA GLN A 163 4.15 16.22 -8.11
C GLN A 163 4.73 15.50 -9.33
N LEU A 164 6.05 15.41 -9.37
CA LEU A 164 6.75 14.78 -10.47
C LEU A 164 6.68 13.24 -10.34
N PRO A 165 6.72 12.50 -11.47
CA PRO A 165 6.76 11.05 -11.42
C PRO A 165 8.07 10.55 -10.84
N TYR A 166 8.00 9.59 -9.93
CA TYR A 166 9.17 8.93 -9.35
C TYR A 166 9.74 7.87 -10.32
N LEU A 167 10.67 8.27 -11.19
CA LEU A 167 11.17 7.42 -12.26
C LEU A 167 12.35 6.56 -11.81
N LYS A 168 12.10 5.27 -11.61
CA LYS A 168 13.16 4.28 -11.35
C LYS A 168 13.94 3.92 -12.63
N GLY A 169 15.23 3.64 -12.48
CA GLY A 169 16.06 3.05 -13.54
C GLY A 169 15.72 1.58 -13.78
N LEU A 170 15.85 1.08 -15.01
CA LEU A 170 15.54 -0.33 -15.34
C LEU A 170 16.32 -1.33 -14.50
N ARG A 171 17.62 -1.06 -14.27
CA ARG A 171 18.47 -1.91 -13.43
C ARG A 171 17.97 -1.93 -11.98
N GLN A 172 17.60 -0.77 -11.44
CA GLN A 172 17.05 -0.66 -10.10
C GLN A 172 15.73 -1.42 -9.99
N SER A 173 14.78 -1.21 -10.92
CA SER A 173 13.51 -1.94 -10.94
C SER A 173 13.71 -3.45 -11.06
N ALA A 174 14.68 -3.90 -11.86
CA ALA A 174 15.01 -5.32 -11.98
C ALA A 174 15.56 -5.90 -10.68
N THR A 175 16.51 -5.20 -10.05
CA THR A 175 17.06 -5.60 -8.75
C THR A 175 15.96 -5.64 -7.69
N GLU A 176 15.15 -4.58 -7.56
CA GLU A 176 14.03 -4.52 -6.62
C GLU A 176 13.04 -5.65 -6.85
N THR A 177 12.70 -5.98 -8.10
CA THR A 177 11.78 -7.08 -8.43
C THR A 177 12.33 -8.44 -7.98
N VAL A 178 13.61 -8.71 -8.24
CA VAL A 178 14.28 -9.95 -7.82
C VAL A 178 14.32 -10.03 -6.30
N VAL A 179 14.75 -8.94 -5.66
CA VAL A 179 14.84 -8.85 -4.20
C VAL A 179 13.47 -9.04 -3.55
N GLN A 180 12.43 -8.38 -4.06
CA GLN A 180 11.05 -8.52 -3.59
C GLN A 180 10.57 -9.96 -3.74
N THR A 181 10.86 -10.62 -4.87
CA THR A 181 10.50 -12.03 -5.09
C THR A 181 11.17 -12.93 -4.05
N ILE A 182 12.46 -12.71 -3.78
CA ILE A 182 13.20 -13.46 -2.75
C ILE A 182 12.59 -13.24 -1.37
N VAL A 183 12.27 -12.00 -1.01
CA VAL A 183 11.71 -11.67 0.31
C VAL A 183 10.30 -12.23 0.49
N ILE A 184 9.44 -12.16 -0.53
CA ILE A 184 8.10 -12.74 -0.49
C ILE A 184 8.18 -14.27 -0.33
N ALA A 185 9.07 -14.92 -1.10
CA ALA A 185 9.21 -16.37 -1.09
C ALA A 185 9.89 -16.92 0.17
N LEU A 186 10.96 -16.26 0.65
CA LEU A 186 11.81 -16.78 1.72
C LEU A 186 11.56 -16.14 3.09
N GLY A 187 11.01 -14.92 3.15
CA GLY A 187 11.02 -14.10 4.36
C GLY A 187 10.34 -14.74 5.58
N ILE A 188 9.26 -15.50 5.35
CA ILE A 188 8.58 -16.27 6.41
C ILE A 188 8.63 -17.79 6.18
N PHE A 189 9.35 -18.25 5.16
CA PHE A 189 9.39 -19.67 4.77
C PHE A 189 9.73 -20.60 5.94
N PRO A 190 10.74 -20.32 6.80
CA PRO A 190 11.04 -21.18 7.93
C PRO A 190 9.87 -21.32 8.91
N ILE A 191 9.11 -20.23 9.12
CA ILE A 191 7.98 -20.21 10.04
C ILE A 191 6.81 -20.99 9.44
N THR A 192 6.50 -20.76 8.17
CA THR A 192 5.43 -21.49 7.47
C THR A 192 5.74 -22.98 7.35
N LEU A 193 7.01 -23.35 7.14
CA LEU A 193 7.45 -24.74 7.10
C LEU A 193 7.23 -25.43 8.46
N VAL A 194 7.68 -24.80 9.55
CA VAL A 194 7.46 -25.33 10.91
C VAL A 194 5.97 -25.47 11.21
N LEU A 195 5.15 -24.48 10.85
CA LEU A 195 3.70 -24.58 11.00
C LEU A 195 3.13 -25.72 10.19
N ALA A 196 3.52 -25.88 8.92
CA ALA A 196 3.00 -26.92 8.03
C ALA A 196 3.31 -28.35 8.51
N LEU A 197 4.37 -28.54 9.29
CA LEU A 197 4.72 -29.84 9.90
C LEU A 197 3.83 -30.22 11.08
N VAL A 198 3.04 -29.29 11.64
CA VAL A 198 2.09 -29.58 12.71
C VAL A 198 0.84 -30.26 12.13
N PRO A 199 0.45 -31.46 12.59
CA PRO A 199 -0.70 -32.16 12.03
C PRO A 199 -2.02 -31.38 12.25
N MET A 200 -3.01 -31.66 11.38
CA MET A 200 -4.38 -31.13 11.41
C MET A 200 -4.53 -29.64 11.08
N PHE A 201 -3.94 -28.74 11.87
CA PHE A 201 -4.11 -27.29 11.73
C PHE A 201 -2.91 -26.57 11.11
N GLY A 202 -1.74 -27.22 11.12
CA GLY A 202 -0.50 -26.62 10.64
C GLY A 202 -0.55 -26.07 9.22
N PRO A 203 -0.97 -26.87 8.22
CA PRO A 203 -1.10 -26.40 6.83
C PRO A 203 -2.05 -25.21 6.68
N LEU A 204 -3.18 -25.19 7.39
CA LEU A 204 -4.12 -24.07 7.36
C LEU A 204 -3.49 -22.80 7.96
N CYS A 205 -2.82 -22.92 9.11
CA CYS A 205 -2.11 -21.80 9.72
C CYS A 205 -0.98 -21.27 8.83
N ALA A 206 -0.21 -22.17 8.20
CA ALA A 206 0.84 -21.81 7.25
C ALA A 206 0.26 -21.07 6.02
N PHE A 207 -0.86 -21.55 5.48
CA PHE A 207 -1.56 -20.90 4.37
C PHE A 207 -2.06 -19.49 4.76
N VAL A 208 -2.75 -19.35 5.89
CA VAL A 208 -3.25 -18.05 6.37
C VAL A 208 -2.09 -17.08 6.62
N LEU A 209 -0.99 -17.55 7.21
CA LEU A 209 0.20 -16.73 7.43
C LEU A 209 0.85 -16.30 6.10
N GLN A 210 0.97 -17.22 5.13
CA GLN A 210 1.48 -16.92 3.80
C GLN A 210 0.60 -15.91 3.06
N MET A 211 -0.72 -16.02 3.18
CA MET A 211 -1.67 -15.06 2.62
C MET A 211 -1.51 -13.68 3.27
N ALA A 212 -1.41 -13.61 4.60
CA ALA A 212 -1.20 -12.36 5.32
C ALA A 212 0.14 -11.70 4.93
N TRP A 213 1.20 -12.49 4.79
CA TRP A 213 2.51 -12.02 4.35
C TRP A 213 2.51 -11.50 2.92
N THR A 214 1.90 -12.25 2.00
CA THR A 214 1.76 -11.83 0.60
C THR A 214 0.96 -10.53 0.51
N THR A 215 -0.12 -10.42 1.29
CA THR A 215 -0.95 -9.20 1.36
C THR A 215 -0.17 -8.02 1.92
N HIS A 216 0.65 -8.23 2.95
CA HIS A 216 1.54 -7.20 3.50
C HIS A 216 2.47 -6.65 2.42
N TRP A 217 3.10 -7.53 1.62
CA TRP A 217 3.98 -7.11 0.53
C TRP A 217 3.25 -6.46 -0.64
N MET A 218 2.02 -6.89 -0.97
CA MET A 218 1.20 -6.19 -1.96
C MET A 218 0.91 -4.75 -1.56
N VAL A 219 0.68 -4.49 -0.26
CA VAL A 219 0.49 -3.12 0.25
C VAL A 219 1.78 -2.32 0.13
N VAL A 220 2.92 -2.89 0.51
CA VAL A 220 4.24 -2.24 0.39
C VAL A 220 4.53 -1.89 -1.08
N GLU A 221 4.34 -2.84 -2.01
CA GLU A 221 4.55 -2.63 -3.44
C GLU A 221 3.60 -1.57 -4.02
N ALA A 222 2.34 -1.57 -3.59
CA ALA A 222 1.37 -0.57 -4.02
C ALA A 222 1.78 0.82 -3.52
N LEU A 223 2.18 0.96 -2.26
CA LEU A 223 2.69 2.22 -1.70
C LEU A 223 3.97 2.69 -2.39
N ASP A 224 4.88 1.78 -2.74
CA ASP A 224 6.08 2.12 -3.52
C ASP A 224 5.72 2.57 -4.94
N SER A 225 4.78 1.88 -5.59
CA SER A 225 4.31 2.24 -6.94
C SER A 225 3.53 3.55 -6.98
N GLY A 226 2.89 3.93 -5.87
CA GLY A 226 2.15 5.17 -5.71
C GLY A 226 3.03 6.39 -5.37
N ARG A 227 4.36 6.21 -5.26
CA ARG A 227 5.31 7.29 -4.95
C ARG A 227 5.32 8.37 -6.02
N THR A 228 5.43 9.61 -5.56
CA THR A 228 5.57 10.82 -6.38
C THR A 228 6.61 11.74 -5.71
N LEU A 229 7.24 12.60 -6.50
CA LEU A 229 8.31 13.49 -6.05
C LEU A 229 7.79 14.91 -5.85
N ALA A 230 8.15 15.54 -4.74
CA ALA A 230 7.84 16.95 -4.54
C ALA A 230 8.51 17.82 -5.62
N PRO A 231 7.94 18.99 -5.97
CA PRO A 231 8.57 19.89 -6.92
C PRO A 231 9.96 20.31 -6.46
N GLY A 232 10.98 20.06 -7.28
CA GLY A 232 12.37 20.39 -6.99
C GLY A 232 13.18 19.31 -6.27
N ASP A 233 12.56 18.23 -5.81
CA ASP A 233 13.30 17.05 -5.33
C ASP A 233 13.81 16.22 -6.51
N ASP A 234 15.08 15.80 -6.44
CA ASP A 234 15.63 14.77 -7.31
C ASP A 234 15.38 13.37 -6.75
N ALA A 235 15.18 12.39 -7.65
CA ALA A 235 14.87 11.01 -7.28
C ALA A 235 16.01 10.37 -6.47
N ASP A 236 17.25 10.67 -6.85
CA ASP A 236 18.44 10.13 -6.20
C ASP A 236 18.65 10.77 -4.81
N ASP A 237 18.43 12.07 -4.68
CA ASP A 237 18.53 12.78 -3.40
C ASP A 237 17.46 12.33 -2.40
N ALA A 238 16.21 12.14 -2.86
CA ALA A 238 15.14 11.59 -2.04
C ALA A 238 15.49 10.19 -1.53
N LEU A 239 16.02 9.32 -2.41
CA LEU A 239 16.48 7.98 -2.05
C LEU A 239 17.61 7.99 -1.02
N VAL A 240 18.60 8.87 -1.18
CA VAL A 240 19.72 8.98 -0.24
C VAL A 240 19.23 9.41 1.14
N ARG A 241 18.33 10.40 1.19
CA ARG A 241 17.72 10.90 2.43
C ARG A 241 16.95 9.79 3.15
N GLU A 242 16.11 9.07 2.42
CA GLU A 242 15.32 7.97 2.95
C GLU A 242 16.19 6.80 3.45
N ARG A 243 17.25 6.45 2.71
CA ARG A 243 18.20 5.39 3.10
C ARG A 243 19.01 5.74 4.34
N ALA A 244 19.23 7.03 4.62
CA ALA A 244 19.94 7.46 5.81
C ALA A 244 19.16 7.13 7.10
N GLU A 245 17.83 7.07 7.01
CA GLU A 245 16.97 6.77 8.14
C GLU A 245 16.93 5.26 8.42
N ARG A 246 17.66 4.83 9.45
CA ARG A 246 17.65 3.43 9.88
C ARG A 246 16.26 3.04 10.40
N PHE A 247 15.60 2.14 9.69
CA PHE A 247 14.35 1.52 10.11
C PHE A 247 14.50 -0.01 10.14
N THR A 248 14.11 -0.63 11.27
CA THR A 248 14.15 -2.09 11.42
C THR A 248 12.71 -2.62 11.42
N PRO A 249 12.28 -3.37 10.38
CA PRO A 249 10.90 -3.84 10.27
C PRO A 249 10.48 -4.83 11.37
N TRP A 250 9.18 -4.93 11.63
CA TRP A 250 8.60 -5.72 12.72
C TRP A 250 8.96 -7.21 12.64
N PHE A 251 8.99 -7.79 11.44
CA PHE A 251 9.31 -9.20 11.26
C PHE A 251 10.79 -9.47 11.60
N VAL A 252 11.69 -8.54 11.28
CA VAL A 252 13.10 -8.60 11.70
C VAL A 252 13.19 -8.53 13.22
N ARG A 253 12.42 -7.65 13.86
CA ARG A 253 12.37 -7.53 15.33
C ARG A 253 11.83 -8.80 16.00
N VAL A 254 10.80 -9.42 15.44
CA VAL A 254 10.22 -10.67 15.95
C VAL A 254 11.24 -11.81 15.88
N VAL A 255 11.90 -11.99 14.74
CA VAL A 255 12.92 -13.04 14.59
C VAL A 255 14.11 -12.77 15.52
N ALA A 256 14.56 -11.53 15.65
CA ALA A 256 15.60 -11.15 16.59
C ALA A 256 15.20 -11.43 18.05
N ALA A 257 13.92 -11.24 18.41
CA ALA A 257 13.40 -11.57 19.73
C ALA A 257 13.39 -13.08 19.98
N VAL A 258 12.95 -13.88 18.99
CA VAL A 258 12.97 -15.35 19.07
C VAL A 258 14.40 -15.89 19.22
N GLN A 259 15.39 -15.25 18.60
CA GLN A 259 16.80 -15.62 18.73
C GLN A 259 17.40 -15.37 20.11
N ARG A 260 16.78 -14.56 20.98
CA ARG A 260 17.21 -14.40 22.38
C ARG A 260 16.84 -15.61 23.26
N SER A 261 16.12 -16.57 22.71
CA SER A 261 15.68 -17.80 23.38
C SER A 261 16.85 -18.79 23.61
N PRO A 262 16.80 -19.67 24.63
CA PRO A 262 17.79 -20.74 24.83
C PRO A 262 17.99 -21.64 23.60
N TRP A 263 17.02 -21.68 22.67
CA TRP A 263 17.06 -22.46 21.43
C TRP A 263 17.84 -21.82 20.28
N HIS A 264 18.55 -20.70 20.51
CA HIS A 264 19.24 -19.93 19.46
C HIS A 264 20.16 -20.76 18.54
N LYS A 265 20.84 -21.79 19.04
CA LYS A 265 21.73 -22.65 18.23
C LYS A 265 20.97 -23.42 17.15
N LEU A 266 19.78 -23.95 17.46
CA LEU A 266 18.93 -24.65 16.49
C LEU A 266 18.35 -23.67 15.46
N LEU A 267 18.22 -22.39 15.82
CA LEU A 267 17.64 -21.34 14.99
C LEU A 267 18.69 -20.59 14.15
N THR A 268 19.93 -21.08 14.08
CA THR A 268 21.00 -20.45 13.28
C THR A 268 20.61 -20.24 11.80
N PRO A 269 19.97 -21.20 11.10
CA PRO A 269 19.52 -20.97 9.72
C PRO A 269 18.49 -19.83 9.62
N VAL A 270 17.60 -19.70 10.60
CA VAL A 270 16.62 -18.61 10.68
C VAL A 270 17.33 -17.26 10.86
N ARG A 271 18.48 -17.23 11.54
CA ARG A 271 19.30 -16.02 11.65
C ARG A 271 19.88 -15.58 10.31
N MET A 272 20.45 -16.49 9.55
CA MET A 272 20.98 -16.17 8.22
C MET A 272 19.88 -15.61 7.31
N VAL A 273 18.71 -16.25 7.30
CA VAL A 273 17.55 -15.76 6.54
C VAL A 273 17.12 -14.37 7.01
N ASN A 274 17.14 -14.11 8.32
CA ASN A 274 16.78 -12.80 8.86
C ASN A 274 17.76 -11.69 8.48
N GLU A 275 19.07 -11.94 8.55
CA GLU A 275 20.12 -10.98 8.16
C GLU A 275 20.05 -10.65 6.67
N VAL A 276 19.84 -11.68 5.84
CA VAL A 276 19.59 -11.52 4.40
C VAL A 276 18.32 -10.70 4.18
N THR A 277 17.21 -11.06 4.85
CA THR A 277 15.95 -10.34 4.70
C THR A 277 16.08 -8.88 5.13
N GLU A 278 16.71 -8.58 6.27
CA GLU A 278 16.96 -7.20 6.73
C GLU A 278 17.75 -6.38 5.71
N THR A 279 18.78 -6.99 5.10
CA THR A 279 19.59 -6.34 4.06
C THR A 279 18.76 -6.07 2.82
N LEU A 280 17.97 -7.05 2.40
CA LEU A 280 17.14 -6.98 1.20
C LEU A 280 16.03 -5.94 1.35
N VAL A 281 15.36 -5.84 2.50
CA VAL A 281 14.19 -4.97 2.68
C VAL A 281 14.54 -3.50 2.93
N ARG A 282 15.82 -3.15 3.05
CA ARG A 282 16.27 -1.79 3.41
C ARG A 282 15.73 -0.71 2.47
N ASP A 283 15.64 -0.99 1.16
CA ASP A 283 15.16 -0.02 0.17
C ASP A 283 13.65 0.30 0.29
N TRP A 284 12.87 -0.55 0.96
CA TRP A 284 11.44 -0.33 1.25
C TRP A 284 11.18 0.22 2.66
N GLY A 285 12.22 0.72 3.34
CA GLY A 285 12.14 1.27 4.69
C GLY A 285 10.99 2.29 4.88
N PRO A 286 10.83 3.29 3.99
CA PRO A 286 9.74 4.27 4.09
C PRO A 286 8.34 3.64 4.04
N GLU A 287 8.09 2.69 3.14
CA GLU A 287 6.80 2.03 2.96
C GLU A 287 6.51 1.12 4.15
N LEU A 288 7.50 0.35 4.59
CA LEU A 288 7.37 -0.51 5.77
C LEU A 288 7.06 0.32 7.02
N ARG A 289 7.64 1.52 7.14
CA ARG A 289 7.32 2.46 8.21
C ARG A 289 5.89 2.96 8.13
N ILE A 290 5.39 3.31 6.93
CA ILE A 290 3.98 3.66 6.73
C ILE A 290 3.09 2.50 7.15
N VAL A 291 3.38 1.27 6.70
CA VAL A 291 2.57 0.09 7.04
C VAL A 291 2.57 -0.20 8.54
N GLU A 292 3.69 -0.01 9.23
CA GLU A 292 3.79 -0.21 10.67
C GLU A 292 3.16 0.88 11.52
N ARG A 293 3.21 2.13 11.05
CA ARG A 293 2.55 3.28 11.68
C ARG A 293 1.04 3.21 11.48
N GLU A 294 0.60 2.85 10.28
CA GLU A 294 -0.78 2.91 9.83
C GLU A 294 -1.41 1.53 9.64
N ARG A 295 -1.23 0.66 10.64
CA ARG A 295 -1.62 -0.76 10.56
C ARG A 295 -3.07 -0.97 10.20
N ALA A 296 -3.97 -0.21 10.81
CA ALA A 296 -5.41 -0.33 10.57
C ALA A 296 -5.78 0.04 9.13
N LEU A 297 -5.24 1.16 8.64
CA LEU A 297 -5.42 1.63 7.26
C LEU A 297 -4.87 0.63 6.25
N CYS A 298 -3.61 0.22 6.44
CA CYS A 298 -2.90 -0.68 5.53
C CYS A 298 -3.51 -2.09 5.53
N SER A 299 -4.00 -2.59 6.68
CA SER A 299 -4.72 -3.86 6.75
C SER A 299 -6.03 -3.80 5.98
N GLY A 300 -6.78 -2.70 6.13
CA GLY A 300 -7.99 -2.45 5.34
C GLY A 300 -7.68 -2.44 3.84
N PHE A 301 -6.66 -1.69 3.44
CA PHE A 301 -6.21 -1.61 2.05
C PHE A 301 -5.81 -2.98 1.48
N GLY A 302 -5.03 -3.77 2.24
CA GLY A 302 -4.67 -5.13 1.87
C GLY A 302 -5.87 -6.08 1.72
N ILE A 303 -6.88 -5.97 2.59
CA ILE A 303 -8.12 -6.74 2.44
C ILE A 303 -8.86 -6.31 1.17
N GLY A 304 -8.94 -5.00 0.90
CA GLY A 304 -9.56 -4.48 -0.33
C GLY A 304 -8.86 -4.99 -1.59
N VAL A 305 -7.52 -5.02 -1.55
CA VAL A 305 -6.68 -5.61 -2.59
C VAL A 305 -7.08 -7.07 -2.84
N LEU A 306 -7.13 -7.90 -1.79
CA LEU A 306 -7.52 -9.32 -1.91
C LEU A 306 -8.93 -9.50 -2.49
N VAL A 307 -9.89 -8.67 -2.06
CA VAL A 307 -11.28 -8.73 -2.55
C VAL A 307 -11.34 -8.41 -4.04
N VAL A 308 -10.59 -7.41 -4.51
CA VAL A 308 -10.54 -7.05 -5.94
C VAL A 308 -9.82 -8.13 -6.75
N LEU A 309 -8.72 -8.68 -6.23
CA LEU A 309 -7.99 -9.80 -6.86
C LEU A 309 -8.84 -11.05 -7.01
N ALA A 310 -9.76 -11.30 -6.08
CA ALA A 310 -10.64 -12.46 -6.10
C ALA A 310 -11.67 -12.45 -7.25
N ILE A 311 -11.82 -11.32 -7.97
CA ILE A 311 -12.77 -11.20 -9.09
C ILE A 311 -12.04 -11.41 -10.42
N PRO A 312 -12.27 -12.55 -11.12
CA PRO A 312 -11.68 -12.79 -12.43
C PRO A 312 -12.05 -11.68 -13.41
N GLY A 313 -11.09 -11.20 -14.19
CA GLY A 313 -11.26 -10.10 -15.15
C GLY A 313 -10.89 -8.73 -14.57
N ILE A 314 -11.36 -8.38 -13.36
CA ILE A 314 -10.92 -7.14 -12.70
C ILE A 314 -9.42 -7.18 -12.40
N ASN A 315 -8.87 -8.38 -12.16
CA ASN A 315 -7.44 -8.62 -11.97
C ASN A 315 -6.56 -8.03 -13.10
N LEU A 316 -7.07 -7.87 -14.33
CA LEU A 316 -6.32 -7.23 -15.41
C LEU A 316 -6.10 -5.72 -15.18
N LEU A 317 -7.09 -5.02 -14.63
CA LEU A 317 -7.03 -3.59 -14.31
C LEU A 317 -6.61 -3.30 -12.86
N PHE A 318 -6.43 -4.36 -12.08
CA PHE A 318 -6.13 -4.28 -10.66
C PHE A 318 -4.86 -3.46 -10.39
N ARG A 319 -3.77 -3.72 -11.13
CA ARG A 319 -2.49 -3.05 -10.87
C ARG A 319 -2.56 -1.53 -11.10
N PRO A 320 -3.05 -1.01 -12.24
CA PRO A 320 -3.29 0.43 -12.37
C PRO A 320 -4.21 1.00 -11.28
N ALA A 321 -5.28 0.28 -10.91
CA ALA A 321 -6.20 0.75 -9.88
C ALA A 321 -5.52 0.86 -8.51
N LEU A 322 -4.64 -0.08 -8.20
CA LEU A 322 -3.82 -0.03 -6.99
C LEU A 322 -2.84 1.14 -6.98
N VAL A 323 -2.20 1.45 -8.11
CA VAL A 323 -1.30 2.60 -8.20
C VAL A 323 -2.07 3.88 -7.85
N VAL A 324 -3.23 4.09 -8.47
CA VAL A 324 -4.10 5.25 -8.19
C VAL A 324 -4.55 5.28 -6.73
N ALA A 325 -4.99 4.14 -6.19
CA ALA A 325 -5.42 4.01 -4.80
C ALA A 325 -4.29 4.31 -3.80
N ALA A 326 -3.09 3.79 -4.06
CA ALA A 326 -1.92 4.00 -3.22
C ALA A 326 -1.43 5.45 -3.30
N THR A 327 -1.45 6.08 -4.48
CA THR A 327 -1.15 7.52 -4.62
C THR A 327 -2.11 8.36 -3.77
N HIS A 328 -3.41 8.06 -3.79
CA HIS A 328 -4.37 8.74 -2.92
C HIS A 328 -4.02 8.57 -1.44
N LEU A 329 -3.79 7.32 -1.00
CA LEU A 329 -3.43 7.03 0.39
C LEU A 329 -2.18 7.77 0.85
N ARG A 330 -1.12 7.79 0.04
CA ARG A 330 0.11 8.52 0.36
C ARG A 330 -0.13 10.00 0.47
N ALA A 331 -0.83 10.60 -0.49
CA ALA A 331 -1.12 12.02 -0.49
C ALA A 331 -1.96 12.45 0.74
N GLN A 332 -2.87 11.59 1.21
CA GLN A 332 -3.63 11.81 2.43
C GLN A 332 -2.77 11.72 3.69
N LEU A 333 -1.85 10.76 3.76
CA LEU A 333 -0.92 10.61 4.88
C LEU A 333 0.10 11.77 4.95
N GLU A 334 0.61 12.21 3.80
CA GLU A 334 1.49 13.39 3.68
C GLU A 334 0.79 14.66 4.21
N ARG A 335 -0.48 14.86 3.84
CA ARG A 335 -1.29 15.96 4.35
C ARG A 335 -1.46 15.90 5.87
N GLU A 336 -1.83 14.75 6.40
CA GLU A 336 -1.97 14.57 7.86
C GLU A 336 -0.64 14.86 8.59
N HIS A 337 0.51 14.43 8.05
CA HIS A 337 1.80 14.70 8.68
C HIS A 337 2.15 16.20 8.64
N ALA A 338 1.93 16.88 7.52
CA ALA A 338 2.14 18.31 7.40
C ALA A 338 1.24 19.13 8.36
N GLU A 339 -0.02 18.72 8.54
CA GLU A 339 -0.94 19.34 9.50
C GLU A 339 -0.45 19.16 10.94
N LEU A 340 0.02 17.95 11.31
CA LEU A 340 0.56 17.68 12.64
C LEU A 340 1.86 18.45 12.92
N GLU A 341 2.75 18.57 11.93
CA GLU A 341 3.97 19.37 12.04
C GLU A 341 3.64 20.86 12.22
N THR A 342 2.67 21.36 11.47
CA THR A 342 2.18 22.74 11.61
C THR A 342 1.64 22.99 13.02
N LEU A 343 0.79 22.07 13.54
CA LEU A 343 0.26 22.18 14.90
C LEU A 343 1.36 22.13 15.97
N ALA A 344 2.33 21.21 15.83
CA ALA A 344 3.46 21.09 16.74
C ALA A 344 4.33 22.37 16.74
N SER A 345 4.49 23.02 15.57
CA SER A 345 5.23 24.29 15.47
C SER A 345 4.52 25.44 16.20
N LEU A 346 3.18 25.45 16.19
CA LEU A 346 2.37 26.46 16.89
C LEU A 346 2.35 26.24 18.41
N GLU A 347 2.36 24.99 18.87
CA GLU A 347 2.44 24.64 20.30
C GLU A 347 3.85 24.82 20.87
N GLY A 348 4.87 24.65 20.03
CA GLY A 348 6.28 24.79 20.39
C GLY A 348 6.80 26.23 20.44
N GLU A 349 5.98 27.23 20.12
CA GLU A 349 6.30 28.64 20.32
C GLU A 349 5.87 29.04 21.75
N PRO A 350 6.76 28.98 22.76
CA PRO A 350 6.38 29.36 24.11
C PRO A 350 5.93 30.82 24.10
N ALA A 351 4.96 31.13 24.97
CA ALA A 351 4.42 32.45 25.27
C ALA A 351 5.46 33.50 25.77
N GLY A 352 6.74 33.36 25.41
CA GLY A 352 7.83 34.30 25.67
C GLY A 352 7.77 35.57 24.82
N ALA A 353 7.03 35.60 23.71
CA ALA A 353 6.81 36.83 22.94
C ALA A 353 5.85 37.82 23.66
N ALA A 354 5.04 37.34 24.61
CA ALA A 354 4.16 38.20 25.41
C ALA A 354 4.87 38.86 26.62
N SER A 355 6.09 38.44 26.97
CA SER A 355 6.84 39.00 28.12
C SER A 355 7.69 40.22 27.76
N LEU A 356 8.00 40.45 26.48
CA LEU A 356 8.79 41.62 26.04
C LEU A 356 7.96 42.89 25.79
N ALA A 357 6.63 42.83 25.95
CA ALA A 357 5.74 44.00 25.87
C ALA A 357 5.45 44.67 27.22
N ALA A 358 6.01 44.17 28.33
CA ALA A 358 6.00 44.86 29.63
C ALA A 358 7.24 45.77 29.73
N GLY A 359 7.29 46.79 28.89
CA GLY A 359 8.27 47.87 29.02
C GLY A 359 8.07 48.62 30.35
N PRO A 360 9.13 49.01 31.07
CA PRO A 360 9.01 49.78 32.29
C PRO A 360 8.42 51.16 31.96
N ALA A 361 7.36 51.53 32.67
CA ALA A 361 6.80 52.87 32.71
C ALA A 361 7.87 53.85 33.26
N GLY A 362 8.66 54.42 32.36
CA GLY A 362 9.56 55.53 32.62
C GLY A 362 8.78 56.85 32.67
N ALA A 363 8.84 57.48 33.85
CA ALA A 363 8.28 58.76 34.22
C ALA A 363 8.79 59.96 33.37
N PRO A 364 8.15 61.14 33.47
CA PRO A 364 8.30 62.25 32.53
C PRO A 364 9.51 63.12 32.86
N HIS A 365 10.28 63.53 31.84
CA HIS A 365 11.28 64.59 32.00
C HIS A 365 10.85 65.85 31.26
N ALA A 366 10.69 66.89 32.05
CA ALA A 366 10.32 68.25 31.68
C ALA A 366 11.36 68.92 30.77
N ALA A 367 10.84 69.85 29.97
CA ALA A 367 11.58 70.86 29.21
C ALA A 367 12.50 71.73 30.10
N LEU A 368 13.58 72.27 29.52
CA LEU A 368 13.84 73.72 29.38
C LEU A 368 15.28 74.01 28.89
N HIS A 369 15.34 74.87 27.85
CA HIS A 369 16.26 76.00 27.64
C HIS A 369 17.76 75.85 27.24
N HIS A 370 18.00 76.33 26.01
CA HIS A 370 18.95 77.40 25.60
C HIS A 370 20.48 77.23 25.67
N ARG A 371 21.09 77.42 24.48
CA ARG A 371 22.38 78.07 24.07
C ARG A 371 23.01 77.20 22.97
N VAL A 372 23.36 77.68 21.78
CA VAL A 372 23.73 79.01 21.26
C VAL A 372 23.07 79.24 19.91
#